data_AF-A0A9E6JD76-F1
#
_entry.id   AF-A0A9E6JD76-F1
#
_cell.length_a   1.000
_cell.length_b   1.000
_cell.length_c   1.000
_cell.angle_alpha   90.00
_cell.angle_beta   90.00
_cell.angle_gamma   90.00
#
_symmetry.space_group_name_H-M   'P 1'
#
loop_
_entity.id
_entity.type
_entity.pdbx_description
1 polymer ?
#
loop_
_entity_poly.entity_id
_entity_poly.type
_entity_poly.pdbx_seq_one_letter_code
_entity_poly.pdbx_strand_id
1 'polypeptide(L)'
;MAEKLRGKELDEKIELELIAMLDEGYERSPITQANLAVRLIDKKIISVKSTLTARKSLIDKFAKDQINAVDGVLGDTLRSTQSMSRKELEKVNANLNDQIDKSRKMVQQNTKCIIQMVKTIRMQTKVRNIERCLSPYLIRELHKSETSTYDDE
;
A
#
# COMPACT_ATOMS: atom_id res chain seq x y z
N MET A 1 37.10 -25.20 -0.69
CA MET A 1 37.46 -23.97 0.06
C MET A 1 37.02 -22.80 -0.79
N ALA A 2 36.03 -22.02 -0.35
CA ALA A 2 35.54 -20.89 -1.14
C ALA A 2 36.60 -19.78 -1.09
N GLU A 3 37.19 -19.48 -2.24
CA GLU A 3 38.14 -18.40 -2.43
C GLU A 3 37.48 -17.10 -1.92
N LYS A 4 38.10 -16.45 -0.93
CA LYS A 4 37.59 -15.20 -0.37
C LYS A 4 37.74 -14.12 -1.45
N LEU A 5 36.72 -13.99 -2.30
CA LEU A 5 36.57 -12.87 -3.23
C LEU A 5 36.64 -11.58 -2.41
N ARG A 6 37.57 -10.69 -2.76
CA ARG A 6 37.83 -9.45 -2.03
C ARG A 6 37.79 -8.27 -2.99
N GLY A 7 37.24 -7.16 -2.52
CA GLY A 7 37.20 -5.92 -3.29
C GLY A 7 36.23 -5.98 -4.47
N LYS A 8 36.67 -5.52 -5.64
CA LYS A 8 35.84 -5.25 -6.83
C LYS A 8 35.13 -6.49 -7.38
N GLU A 9 35.77 -7.66 -7.36
CA GLU A 9 35.17 -8.91 -7.84
C GLU A 9 33.96 -9.34 -6.99
N LEU A 10 33.95 -8.98 -5.70
CA LEU A 10 32.80 -9.23 -4.85
C LEU A 10 31.66 -8.24 -5.15
N ASP A 11 32.00 -7.00 -5.49
CA ASP A 11 31.02 -5.97 -5.87
C ASP A 11 30.31 -6.37 -7.17
N GLU A 12 31.05 -6.83 -8.17
CA GLU A 12 30.51 -7.34 -9.45
C GLU A 12 29.54 -8.51 -9.26
N LYS A 13 29.88 -9.48 -8.40
CA LYS A 13 28.97 -10.60 -8.11
C LYS A 13 27.73 -10.17 -7.35
N ILE A 14 27.83 -9.16 -6.49
CA ILE A 14 26.69 -8.59 -5.79
C ILE A 14 25.79 -7.84 -6.77
N GLU A 15 26.37 -7.07 -7.70
CA GLU A 15 25.62 -6.39 -8.76
C GLU A 15 24.88 -7.36 -9.67
N LEU A 16 25.54 -8.44 -10.11
CA LEU A 16 24.90 -9.50 -10.89
C LEU A 16 23.71 -10.13 -10.15
N GLU A 17 23.85 -10.35 -8.84
CA GLU A 17 22.74 -10.86 -8.03
C GLU A 17 21.58 -9.85 -7.91
N LEU A 18 21.90 -8.57 -7.75
CA LEU A 18 20.91 -7.50 -7.67
C LEU A 18 20.15 -7.32 -8.99
N ILE A 19 20.82 -7.47 -10.14
CA ILE A 19 20.17 -7.46 -11.46
C ILE A 19 19.22 -8.65 -11.58
N ALA A 20 19.66 -9.85 -11.18
CA ALA A 20 18.77 -11.02 -11.18
C ALA A 20 17.53 -10.82 -10.28
N MET A 21 17.69 -10.16 -9.13
CA MET A 21 16.57 -9.80 -8.26
C MET A 21 15.61 -8.76 -8.88
N LEU A 22 16.13 -7.83 -9.69
CA LEU A 22 15.31 -6.89 -10.45
C LEU A 22 14.46 -7.63 -11.49
N ASP A 23 15.06 -8.54 -12.26
CA ASP A 23 14.38 -9.32 -13.29
C ASP A 23 13.29 -10.24 -12.72
N GLU A 24 13.50 -10.78 -11.53
CA GLU A 24 12.51 -11.59 -10.81
C GLU A 24 11.30 -10.75 -10.31
N GLY A 25 11.49 -9.45 -10.17
CA GLY A 25 10.46 -8.50 -9.74
C GLY A 25 10.25 -8.42 -8.23
N TYR A 26 9.58 -7.34 -7.80
CA TYR A 26 9.37 -7.01 -6.39
C TYR A 26 8.55 -8.07 -5.63
N GLU A 27 7.53 -8.64 -6.25
CA GLU A 27 6.64 -9.65 -5.63
C GLU A 27 7.38 -10.93 -5.23
N ARG A 28 8.34 -11.35 -6.06
CA ARG A 28 9.05 -12.62 -5.87
C ARG A 28 10.37 -12.44 -5.14
N SER A 29 11.06 -11.33 -5.37
CA SER A 29 12.38 -11.07 -4.80
C SER A 29 12.58 -9.61 -4.38
N PRO A 30 11.92 -9.15 -3.31
CA PRO A 30 12.10 -7.78 -2.86
C PRO A 30 13.55 -7.55 -2.40
N ILE A 31 14.18 -6.54 -2.97
CA ILE A 31 15.58 -6.19 -2.71
C ILE A 31 15.67 -5.56 -1.32
N THR A 32 16.16 -6.36 -0.39
CA THR A 32 16.52 -5.92 0.96
C THR A 32 17.89 -6.50 1.32
N GLN A 33 18.62 -5.82 2.21
CA GLN A 33 19.92 -6.31 2.70
C GLN A 33 19.80 -7.72 3.32
N ALA A 34 18.65 -8.08 3.87
CA ALA A 34 18.40 -9.41 4.42
C ALA A 34 18.24 -10.47 3.31
N ASN A 35 17.36 -10.22 2.34
CA ASN A 35 17.09 -11.17 1.26
C ASN A 35 18.31 -11.40 0.37
N LEU A 36 19.02 -10.31 0.05
CA LEU A 36 20.28 -10.40 -0.68
C LEU A 36 21.32 -11.21 0.09
N ALA A 37 21.43 -11.03 1.42
CA ALA A 37 22.36 -11.79 2.24
C ALA A 37 22.09 -13.29 2.19
N VAL A 38 20.81 -13.70 2.30
CA VAL A 38 20.40 -15.10 2.22
C VAL A 38 20.83 -15.70 0.87
N ARG A 39 20.48 -15.04 -0.24
CA ARG A 39 20.83 -15.49 -1.59
C ARG A 39 22.34 -15.64 -1.81
N LEU A 40 23.12 -14.65 -1.36
CA LEU A 40 24.57 -14.66 -1.51
C LEU A 40 25.26 -15.70 -0.61
N ILE A 41 24.69 -16.02 0.56
CA ILE A 41 25.17 -17.09 1.45
C ILE A 41 24.88 -18.46 0.82
N ASP A 42 23.68 -18.66 0.29
CA ASP A 42 23.29 -19.90 -0.39
C ASP A 42 24.18 -20.18 -1.61
N LYS A 43 24.51 -19.13 -2.36
CA LYS A 43 25.47 -19.18 -3.49
C LYS A 43 26.94 -19.25 -3.06
N LYS A 44 27.23 -19.28 -1.76
CA LYS A 44 28.58 -19.32 -1.16
C LYS A 44 29.49 -18.16 -1.60
N ILE A 45 28.89 -17.02 -1.97
CA ILE A 45 29.60 -15.80 -2.39
C ILE A 45 30.05 -15.01 -1.16
N ILE A 46 29.21 -14.94 -0.13
CA ILE A 46 29.55 -14.32 1.17
C ILE A 46 29.33 -15.31 2.31
N SER A 47 29.99 -15.06 3.45
CA SER A 47 29.79 -15.87 4.66
C SER A 47 28.96 -15.15 5.73
N VAL A 48 28.93 -13.81 5.73
CA VAL A 48 28.28 -13.02 6.80
C VAL A 48 27.57 -11.80 6.21
N LYS A 49 26.39 -11.49 6.73
CA LYS A 49 25.58 -10.32 6.34
C LYS A 49 26.30 -8.98 6.51
N SER A 50 27.24 -8.87 7.45
CA SER A 50 28.00 -7.65 7.72
C SER A 50 28.84 -7.19 6.53
N THR A 51 29.17 -8.09 5.61
CA THR A 51 29.87 -7.78 4.35
C THR A 51 29.06 -6.84 3.43
N LEU A 52 27.74 -6.78 3.60
CA LEU A 52 26.84 -5.91 2.84
C LEU A 52 26.67 -4.52 3.46
N THR A 53 27.03 -4.33 4.74
CA THR A 53 26.85 -3.04 5.42
C THR A 53 27.67 -1.92 4.79
N ALA A 54 28.91 -2.23 4.35
CA ALA A 54 29.76 -1.29 3.62
C ALA A 54 29.25 -0.97 2.20
N ARG A 55 28.35 -1.81 1.66
CA ARG A 55 27.79 -1.73 0.30
C ARG A 55 26.32 -1.32 0.30
N LYS A 56 25.84 -0.76 1.41
CA LYS A 56 24.45 -0.36 1.58
C LYS A 56 23.99 0.62 0.49
N SER A 57 24.85 1.54 0.08
CA SER A 57 24.54 2.52 -0.97
C SER A 57 24.21 1.87 -2.32
N LEU A 58 24.87 0.77 -2.67
CA LEU A 58 24.60 0.01 -3.88
C LEU A 58 23.22 -0.67 -3.79
N ILE A 59 22.98 -1.37 -2.68
CA ILE A 59 21.72 -2.08 -2.43
C ILE A 59 20.54 -1.11 -2.43
N ASP A 60 20.68 0.05 -1.79
CA ASP A 60 19.64 1.06 -1.70
C ASP A 60 19.28 1.66 -3.07
N LYS A 61 20.24 1.74 -4.01
CA LYS A 61 19.95 2.16 -5.40
C LYS A 61 19.07 1.14 -6.11
N PHE A 62 19.50 -0.11 -6.14
CA PHE A 62 18.74 -1.19 -6.79
C PHE A 62 17.38 -1.41 -6.12
N ALA A 63 17.28 -1.25 -4.80
CA ALA A 63 15.99 -1.31 -4.10
C ALA A 63 15.04 -0.18 -4.52
N LYS A 64 15.55 1.05 -4.72
CA LYS A 64 14.76 2.16 -5.27
C LYS A 64 14.32 1.90 -6.70
N ASP A 65 15.24 1.41 -7.54
CA ASP A 65 14.92 1.09 -8.93
C ASP A 65 13.84 0.00 -9.02
N GLN A 66 13.89 -0.99 -8.13
CA GLN A 66 12.86 -2.02 -8.03
C GLN A 66 11.49 -1.44 -7.64
N ILE A 67 11.43 -0.57 -6.63
CA ILE A 67 10.18 0.09 -6.21
C ILE A 67 9.62 0.99 -7.30
N ASN A 68 10.49 1.70 -8.03
CA ASN A 68 10.08 2.56 -9.14
C ASN A 68 9.54 1.76 -10.33
N ALA A 69 9.99 0.52 -10.51
CA ALA A 69 9.50 -0.39 -11.54
C ALA A 69 8.13 -1.03 -11.19
N VAL A 70 7.66 -0.93 -9.94
CA VAL A 70 6.32 -1.40 -9.56
C VAL A 70 5.29 -0.37 -9.96
N ASP A 71 4.33 -0.80 -10.78
CA ASP A 71 3.22 0.03 -11.25
C ASP A 71 1.93 -0.22 -10.44
N GLY A 72 0.98 0.70 -10.57
CA GLY A 72 -0.32 0.67 -9.91
C GLY A 72 -0.29 1.02 -8.41
N VAL A 73 -1.41 0.73 -7.74
CA VAL A 73 -1.70 1.13 -6.35
C VAL A 73 -0.60 0.70 -5.37
N LEU A 74 -0.01 -0.48 -5.59
CA LEU A 74 1.09 -0.98 -4.77
C LEU A 74 2.33 -0.11 -4.93
N GLY A 75 2.70 0.25 -6.17
CA GLY A 75 3.82 1.14 -6.45
C GLY A 75 3.67 2.51 -5.80
N ASP A 76 2.49 3.10 -5.91
CA ASP A 76 2.20 4.40 -5.29
C ASP A 76 2.27 4.37 -3.77
N THR A 77 1.78 3.28 -3.17
CA THR A 77 1.88 3.06 -1.72
C THR A 77 3.33 2.89 -1.29
N LEU A 78 4.14 2.13 -2.04
CA LEU A 78 5.55 1.92 -1.72
C LEU A 78 6.36 3.22 -1.84
N ARG A 79 6.14 4.00 -2.90
CA ARG A 79 6.80 5.30 -3.10
C ARG A 79 6.44 6.32 -2.02
N SER A 80 5.15 6.41 -1.67
CA SER A 80 4.67 7.33 -0.63
C SER A 80 5.17 6.96 0.76
N THR A 81 5.29 5.67 1.08
CA THR A 81 5.74 5.21 2.41
C THR A 81 7.26 5.22 2.57
N GLN A 82 8.03 5.08 1.49
CA GLN A 82 9.50 5.02 1.54
C GLN A 82 10.15 6.31 2.08
N SER A 83 9.54 7.47 1.82
CA SER A 83 10.05 8.77 2.27
C SER A 83 9.58 9.15 3.68
N MET A 84 8.59 8.43 4.24
CA MET A 84 8.01 8.80 5.52
C MET A 84 8.79 8.24 6.70
N SER A 85 9.04 9.11 7.68
CA SER A 85 9.51 8.71 9.00
C SER A 85 8.44 7.90 9.72
N ARG A 86 8.87 7.02 10.64
CA ARG A 86 7.96 6.25 11.50
C ARG A 86 6.94 7.14 12.22
N LYS A 87 7.35 8.33 12.67
CA LYS A 87 6.45 9.31 13.30
C LYS A 87 5.41 9.87 12.33
N GLU A 88 5.77 10.04 11.07
CA GLU A 88 4.85 10.54 10.03
C GLU A 88 3.85 9.46 9.66
N LEU A 89 4.29 8.19 9.53
CA LEU A 89 3.39 7.05 9.34
C LEU A 89 2.40 6.89 10.50
N GLU A 90 2.87 7.02 11.75
CA GLU A 90 2.00 6.99 12.93
C GLU A 90 0.96 8.13 12.91
N LYS A 91 1.37 9.34 12.51
CA LYS A 91 0.46 10.49 12.37
C LYS A 91 -0.57 10.30 11.26
N VAL A 92 -0.15 9.79 10.09
CA VAL A 92 -1.05 9.50 8.97
C VAL A 92 -2.05 8.43 9.36
N ASN A 93 -1.61 7.36 10.03
CA ASN A 93 -2.51 6.32 10.54
C ASN A 93 -3.52 6.86 11.56
N ALA A 94 -3.09 7.71 12.49
CA ALA A 94 -4.00 8.36 13.43
C ALA A 94 -5.05 9.21 12.70
N ASN A 95 -4.62 10.00 11.72
CA ASN A 95 -5.52 10.82 10.91
C ASN A 95 -6.49 9.99 10.06
N LEU A 96 -6.05 8.86 9.50
CA LEU A 96 -6.91 7.93 8.77
C LEU A 96 -7.97 7.31 9.69
N ASN A 97 -7.61 6.90 10.90
CA ASN A 97 -8.56 6.38 11.87
C ASN A 97 -9.61 7.44 12.27
N ASP A 98 -9.18 8.69 12.47
CA ASP A 98 -10.10 9.80 12.75
C ASP A 98 -11.08 10.04 11.59
N GLN A 99 -10.62 9.94 10.35
CA GLN A 99 -11.48 10.06 9.16
C GLN A 99 -12.49 8.92 9.07
N ILE A 100 -12.07 7.69 9.34
CA ILE A 100 -12.95 6.51 9.39
C ILE A 100 -14.04 6.72 10.46
N ASP A 101 -13.66 7.17 11.65
CA ASP A 101 -14.62 7.41 12.74
C ASP A 101 -15.61 8.53 12.42
N LYS A 102 -15.14 9.62 11.79
CA LYS A 102 -16.01 10.71 11.32
C LYS A 102 -16.98 10.21 10.24
N SER A 103 -16.47 9.49 9.24
CA SER A 103 -17.28 8.91 8.16
C SER A 103 -18.36 7.98 8.72
N ARG A 104 -17.98 7.08 9.64
CA ARG A 104 -18.91 6.17 10.31
C ARG A 104 -20.00 6.90 11.08
N LYS A 105 -19.67 7.98 11.80
CA LYS A 105 -20.65 8.83 12.49
C LYS A 105 -21.62 9.51 11.51
N MET A 106 -21.11 10.04 10.39
CA MET A 106 -21.95 10.66 9.36
C MET A 106 -22.92 9.66 8.73
N VAL A 107 -22.44 8.46 8.37
CA VAL A 107 -23.32 7.39 7.84
C VAL A 107 -24.41 7.01 8.85
N GLN A 108 -24.05 6.87 10.14
CA GLN A 108 -25.03 6.58 11.18
C GLN A 108 -26.07 7.70 11.34
N GLN A 109 -25.65 8.97 11.28
CA GLN A 109 -26.55 10.12 11.35
C GLN A 109 -27.49 10.18 10.15
N ASN A 110 -26.95 10.02 8.94
CA ASN A 110 -27.74 9.99 7.69
C ASN A 110 -28.76 8.86 7.73
N THR A 111 -28.35 7.67 8.19
CA THR A 111 -29.25 6.52 8.34
C THR A 111 -30.38 6.80 9.33
N LYS A 112 -30.08 7.39 10.50
CA LYS A 112 -31.09 7.79 11.49
C LYS A 112 -32.06 8.83 10.91
N CYS A 113 -31.54 9.82 10.19
CA CYS A 113 -32.33 10.86 9.55
C CYS A 113 -33.31 10.26 8.54
N ILE A 114 -32.84 9.39 7.64
CA ILE A 114 -33.67 8.70 6.65
C ILE A 114 -34.76 7.87 7.34
N ILE A 115 -34.41 7.09 8.38
CA ILE A 115 -35.39 6.33 9.16
C ILE A 115 -36.47 7.24 9.77
N GLN A 116 -36.07 8.40 10.29
CA GLN A 116 -36.99 9.35 10.88
C GLN A 116 -37.90 10.01 9.83
N MET A 117 -37.36 10.36 8.66
CA MET A 117 -38.15 10.85 7.53
C MET A 117 -39.21 9.82 7.11
N VAL A 118 -38.82 8.55 6.95
CA VAL A 118 -39.76 7.46 6.63
C VAL A 118 -40.86 7.33 7.67
N LYS A 119 -40.51 7.35 8.97
CA LYS A 119 -41.50 7.29 10.06
C LYS A 119 -42.46 8.48 10.03
N THR A 120 -41.96 9.70 9.83
CA THR A 120 -42.78 10.91 9.75
C THR A 120 -43.74 10.86 8.57
N ILE A 121 -43.26 10.49 7.38
CA ILE A 121 -44.10 10.37 6.18
C ILE A 121 -45.17 9.29 6.39
N ARG A 122 -44.83 8.15 7.00
CA ARG A 122 -45.79 7.08 7.31
C ARG A 122 -46.86 7.49 8.33
N MET A 123 -46.53 8.38 9.28
CA MET A 123 -47.50 8.91 10.24
C MET A 123 -48.43 9.97 9.61
N GLN A 124 -47.91 10.79 8.69
CA GLN A 124 -48.65 11.91 8.09
C GLN A 124 -49.41 11.52 6.81
N THR A 125 -49.08 10.39 6.19
CA THR A 125 -49.65 9.99 4.89
C THR A 125 -50.17 8.55 4.91
N LYS A 126 -51.10 8.23 4.00
CA LYS A 126 -51.61 6.85 3.80
C LYS A 126 -50.73 6.00 2.88
N VAL A 127 -49.56 6.51 2.46
CA VAL A 127 -48.69 5.84 1.50
C VAL A 127 -48.08 4.60 2.15
N ARG A 128 -48.38 3.42 1.58
CA ARG A 128 -47.78 2.14 2.00
C ARG A 128 -46.48 1.91 1.23
N ASN A 129 -45.49 1.26 1.87
CA ASN A 129 -44.21 0.86 1.27
C ASN A 129 -43.29 2.03 0.82
N ILE A 130 -43.23 3.11 1.59
CA ILE A 130 -42.35 4.26 1.33
C ILE A 130 -40.88 3.84 1.23
N GLU A 131 -40.49 2.81 1.99
CA GLU A 131 -39.15 2.23 2.00
C GLU A 131 -38.77 1.71 0.59
N ARG A 132 -39.70 1.03 -0.10
CA ARG A 132 -39.49 0.54 -1.47
C ARG A 132 -39.43 1.67 -2.49
N CYS A 133 -40.14 2.77 -2.27
CA CYS A 133 -40.09 3.94 -3.16
C CYS A 133 -38.77 4.70 -3.02
N LEU A 134 -38.17 4.73 -1.82
CA LEU A 134 -36.92 5.44 -1.57
C LEU A 134 -35.67 4.63 -1.93
N SER A 135 -35.73 3.31 -1.84
CA SER A 135 -34.57 2.42 -2.07
C SER A 135 -33.88 2.64 -3.44
N PRO A 136 -34.60 2.78 -4.58
CA PRO A 136 -33.97 2.98 -5.88
C PRO A 136 -33.19 4.30 -5.97
N TYR A 137 -33.70 5.36 -5.34
CA TYR A 137 -33.05 6.68 -5.35
C TYR A 137 -31.83 6.69 -4.43
N LEU A 138 -31.91 6.04 -3.27
CA LEU A 138 -30.77 5.90 -2.37
C LEU A 138 -29.64 5.07 -3.01
N ILE A 139 -29.98 3.97 -3.68
CA ILE A 139 -29.00 3.12 -4.40
C ILE A 139 -28.40 3.88 -5.59
N ARG A 140 -29.20 4.64 -6.34
CA ARG A 140 -28.71 5.46 -7.46
C ARG A 140 -27.73 6.54 -7.00
N GLU A 141 -28.04 7.26 -5.93
CA GLU A 141 -27.15 8.30 -5.39
C GLU A 141 -25.88 7.67 -4.77
N LEU A 142 -25.96 6.47 -4.18
CA LEU A 142 -24.78 5.68 -3.77
C LEU A 142 -23.86 5.37 -4.96
N HIS A 143 -24.38 4.77 -6.04
CA HIS A 143 -23.56 4.48 -7.22
C HIS A 143 -23.00 5.73 -7.92
N LYS A 144 -23.74 6.84 -7.92
CA LYS A 144 -23.24 8.13 -8.44
C LYS A 144 -22.10 8.69 -7.58
N SER A 145 -22.17 8.54 -6.26
CA SER A 145 -21.08 8.96 -5.37
C SER A 145 -19.82 8.12 -5.54
N GLU A 146 -19.96 6.83 -5.87
CA GLU A 146 -18.82 5.94 -6.16
C GLU A 146 -18.16 6.23 -7.52
N THR A 147 -18.91 6.74 -8.50
CA THR A 147 -18.38 7.09 -9.83
C THR A 147 -17.79 8.50 -9.88
N SER A 148 -18.37 9.46 -9.14
CA SER A 148 -17.88 10.84 -9.08
C SER A 148 -16.50 10.99 -8.41
N THR A 149 -16.04 10.01 -7.63
CA THR A 149 -14.70 10.01 -7.03
C THR A 149 -13.58 9.64 -8.01
N TYR A 150 -13.90 9.26 -9.25
CA TYR A 150 -12.92 8.90 -10.28
C TYR A 150 -12.74 9.96 -11.38
N ASP A 151 -13.47 11.08 -11.32
CA ASP A 151 -13.47 12.10 -12.38
C ASP A 151 -12.71 13.40 -12.01
N ASP A 152 -12.08 13.46 -10.84
CA ASP A 152 -11.19 14.56 -10.43
C ASP A 152 -9.73 14.07 -10.35
N GLU A 153 -9.12 13.77 -11.51
CA GLU A 153 -7.65 13.76 -11.72
C GLU A 153 -7.22 14.94 -12.61
#